data_AF-A0A2I9DND0-F1
#
_entry.id   AF-A0A2I9DND0-F1
#
_cell.length_a   1.000
_cell.length_b   1.000
_cell.length_c   1.000
_cell.angle_alpha   90.00
_cell.angle_beta   90.00
_cell.angle_gamma   90.00
#
_symmetry.space_group_name_H-M   'P 1'
#
loop_
_entity.id
_entity.type
_entity.pdbx_description
1 polymer ?
#
loop_
_entity_poly.entity_id
_entity_poly.type
_entity_poly.pdbx_seq_one_letter_code
_entity_poly.pdbx_strand_id
1 'polypeptide(L)'
;MKKLLGAVGLSAVLASCGDITVVIPDPIPGTLPSPTLTLEAVAGYSTNYRLTRDVRDQNGQTIAAGTFVVCNNLNTQMAVDVTWTGGLSKLYAQFKGLRTGDYENVTFYPFGSVDYSGSGTATYTFGPNTAPQSVGKSVSAQAIVVNPVTNVNVKGYTYVRLQGLDENGRASNIVESVTAIPVVDCL
;
A
#
# COMPACT_ATOMS: atom_id res chain seq x y z
N MET A 1 48.41 47.86 -32.67
CA MET A 1 48.82 47.18 -31.42
C MET A 1 48.09 45.85 -31.33
N LYS A 2 48.83 44.77 -31.10
CA LYS A 2 48.31 43.43 -30.74
C LYS A 2 47.80 43.46 -29.30
N LYS A 3 46.62 42.88 -29.03
CA LYS A 3 46.29 42.28 -27.73
C LYS A 3 45.45 41.00 -27.93
N LEU A 4 45.79 40.03 -27.10
CA LEU A 4 45.50 38.60 -27.11
C LEU A 4 44.25 38.27 -26.27
N LEU A 5 43.65 37.11 -26.60
CA LEU A 5 42.92 36.13 -25.78
C LEU A 5 41.54 36.44 -25.18
N GLY A 6 40.66 35.44 -25.33
CA GLY A 6 39.50 35.21 -24.48
C GLY A 6 38.58 34.12 -25.03
N ALA A 7 38.99 32.85 -24.98
CA ALA A 7 38.09 31.73 -25.23
C ALA A 7 37.05 31.63 -24.10
N VAL A 8 35.78 31.84 -24.44
CA VAL A 8 34.60 31.51 -23.64
C VAL A 8 33.61 30.99 -24.68
N GLY A 9 33.14 29.76 -24.71
CA GLY A 9 33.03 28.71 -23.73
C GLY A 9 31.84 27.91 -24.25
N LEU A 10 32.09 26.71 -24.79
CA LEU A 10 31.03 25.74 -24.97
C LEU A 10 30.34 25.52 -23.62
N SER A 11 29.04 25.24 -23.66
CA SER A 11 28.17 24.77 -22.56
C SER A 11 27.19 25.82 -22.04
N ALA A 12 26.13 26.04 -22.81
CA ALA A 12 24.83 26.42 -22.25
C ALA A 12 23.70 25.67 -22.96
N VAL A 13 23.89 24.36 -23.14
CA VAL A 13 22.77 23.43 -23.10
C VAL A 13 22.78 22.88 -21.67
N LEU A 14 22.43 23.72 -20.70
CA LEU A 14 22.09 23.22 -19.37
C LEU A 14 20.78 22.46 -19.55
N ALA A 15 20.93 21.14 -19.57
CA ALA A 15 20.01 20.14 -19.07
C ALA A 15 18.63 20.69 -18.67
N SER A 16 17.69 20.57 -19.60
CA SER A 16 16.30 20.28 -19.24
C SER A 16 16.29 18.92 -18.53
N CYS A 17 16.68 18.90 -17.25
CA CYS A 17 16.15 17.93 -16.32
C CYS A 17 14.72 18.41 -16.08
N GLY A 18 13.82 18.07 -17.02
CA GLY A 18 12.41 18.13 -16.74
C GLY A 18 12.21 17.34 -15.46
N ASP A 19 11.80 18.01 -14.39
CA ASP A 19 11.34 17.37 -13.18
C ASP A 19 10.24 16.41 -13.61
N ILE A 20 10.59 15.14 -13.74
CA ILE A 20 9.62 14.06 -13.83
C ILE A 20 9.00 14.01 -12.44
N THR A 21 7.99 14.85 -12.23
CA THR A 21 7.10 14.71 -11.09
C THR A 21 6.37 13.40 -11.29
N VAL A 22 6.85 12.34 -10.64
CA VAL A 22 6.12 11.08 -10.52
C VAL A 22 4.90 11.40 -9.66
N VAL A 23 3.76 11.62 -10.31
CA VAL A 23 2.48 11.80 -9.62
C VAL A 23 2.09 10.45 -9.05
N ILE A 24 2.34 10.29 -7.76
CA ILE A 24 1.85 9.14 -7.00
C ILE A 24 0.38 9.43 -6.67
N PRO A 25 -0.59 8.65 -7.18
CA PRO A 25 -1.99 8.93 -6.95
C PRO A 25 -2.34 8.75 -5.48
N ASP A 26 -3.05 9.72 -4.92
CA ASP A 26 -3.61 9.61 -3.58
C ASP A 26 -4.75 8.57 -3.56
N PRO A 27 -4.93 7.83 -2.44
CA PRO A 27 -6.12 7.00 -2.26
C PRO A 27 -7.43 7.79 -2.38
N ILE A 28 -7.42 9.08 -2.02
CA ILE A 28 -8.58 9.98 -2.05
C ILE A 28 -8.20 11.31 -2.74
N PRO A 29 -8.15 11.36 -4.08
CA PRO A 29 -7.68 12.54 -4.82
C PRO A 29 -8.65 13.72 -4.68
N GLY A 30 -8.11 14.94 -4.63
CA GLY A 30 -8.88 16.19 -4.60
C GLY A 30 -9.41 16.60 -3.23
N THR A 31 -8.97 15.93 -2.17
CA THR A 31 -9.40 16.21 -0.79
C THR A 31 -8.47 17.21 -0.12
N LEU A 32 -9.02 18.17 0.64
CA LEU A 32 -8.21 19.13 1.41
C LEU A 32 -7.44 18.41 2.53
N PRO A 33 -6.23 18.87 2.90
CA PRO A 33 -5.48 18.26 4.00
C PRO A 33 -6.13 18.55 5.36
N SER A 34 -6.12 17.56 6.25
CA SER A 34 -6.57 17.70 7.63
C SER A 34 -5.50 18.39 8.48
N PRO A 35 -5.85 19.39 9.30
CA PRO A 35 -4.94 19.98 10.27
C PRO A 35 -4.82 19.17 11.57
N THR A 36 -5.69 18.17 11.78
CA THR A 36 -5.84 17.48 13.07
C THR A 36 -5.66 15.98 12.99
N LEU A 37 -5.87 15.36 11.83
CA LEU A 37 -5.69 13.93 11.61
C LEU A 37 -4.35 13.63 10.95
N THR A 38 -3.53 12.80 11.59
CA THR A 38 -2.29 12.28 11.03
C THR A 38 -2.25 10.77 11.20
N LEU A 39 -2.01 10.02 10.12
CA LEU A 39 -1.68 8.60 10.19
C LEU A 39 -0.18 8.48 10.48
N GLU A 40 0.19 7.66 11.46
CA GLU A 40 1.58 7.52 11.86
C GLU A 40 2.28 6.39 11.11
N ALA A 41 1.66 5.20 11.08
CA ALA A 41 2.23 4.03 10.43
C ALA A 41 1.17 2.98 10.07
N VAL A 42 1.50 2.16 9.06
CA VAL A 42 0.97 0.80 8.98
C VAL A 42 1.77 -0.05 9.96
N ALA A 43 1.19 -0.34 11.12
CA ALA A 43 1.86 -1.04 12.21
C ALA A 43 2.09 -2.53 11.91
N GLY A 44 1.24 -3.12 11.08
CA GLY A 44 1.33 -4.52 10.71
C GLY A 44 0.23 -4.95 9.74
N TYR A 45 0.35 -6.19 9.28
CA TYR A 45 -0.74 -6.85 8.56
C TYR A 45 -0.76 -8.33 8.88
N SER A 46 -1.94 -8.93 8.73
CA SER A 46 -2.13 -10.38 8.73
C SER A 46 -3.14 -10.78 7.67
N THR A 47 -3.08 -12.03 7.24
CA THR A 47 -4.09 -12.61 6.34
C THR A 47 -4.54 -13.97 6.85
N ASN A 48 -5.65 -14.48 6.31
CA ASN A 48 -6.11 -15.84 6.56
C ASN A 48 -5.24 -16.92 5.88
N TYR A 49 -4.05 -16.57 5.35
CA TYR A 49 -3.12 -17.52 4.75
C TYR A 49 -1.67 -17.26 5.16
N ARG A 50 -0.98 -18.32 5.58
CA ARG A 50 0.40 -18.23 6.07
C ARG A 50 1.26 -19.35 5.52
N LEU A 51 2.46 -19.03 5.05
CA LEU A 51 3.43 -20.02 4.60
C LEU A 51 3.86 -20.93 5.75
N THR A 52 3.93 -22.23 5.49
CA THR A 52 4.41 -23.23 6.45
C THR A 52 5.88 -23.62 6.25
N ARG A 53 6.46 -23.23 5.12
CA ARG A 53 7.86 -23.49 4.76
C ARG A 53 8.40 -22.33 3.94
N ASP A 54 9.71 -22.27 3.82
CA ASP A 54 10.38 -21.32 2.93
C ASP A 54 9.99 -21.57 1.47
N VAL A 55 9.72 -20.48 0.74
CA VAL A 55 9.37 -20.51 -0.68
C VAL A 55 10.34 -19.59 -1.43
N ARG A 56 10.77 -19.98 -2.63
CA ARG A 56 11.52 -19.09 -3.52
C ARG A 56 10.60 -18.46 -4.55
N ASP A 57 10.77 -17.16 -4.77
CA ASP A 57 10.12 -16.47 -5.87
C ASP A 57 10.86 -16.67 -7.20
N GLN A 58 10.32 -16.09 -8.28
CA GLN A 58 10.92 -16.23 -9.63
C GLN A 58 12.30 -15.58 -9.76
N ASN A 59 12.67 -14.69 -8.83
CA ASN A 59 13.97 -14.01 -8.79
C ASN A 59 14.98 -14.73 -7.87
N GLY A 60 14.58 -15.86 -7.25
CA GLY A 60 15.39 -16.61 -6.30
C GLY A 60 15.40 -16.03 -4.89
N GLN A 61 14.58 -15.01 -4.59
CA GLN A 61 14.41 -14.48 -3.25
C GLN A 61 13.64 -15.50 -2.38
N THR A 62 14.16 -15.78 -1.19
CA THR A 62 13.46 -16.62 -0.21
C THR A 62 12.43 -15.80 0.57
N ILE A 63 11.19 -16.27 0.57
CA ILE A 63 10.12 -15.84 1.46
C ILE A 63 10.06 -16.87 2.60
N ALA A 64 10.27 -16.41 3.82
CA ALA A 64 10.40 -17.29 4.98
C ALA A 64 9.08 -17.99 5.34
N ALA A 65 9.19 -19.18 5.93
CA ALA A 65 8.09 -19.80 6.65
C ALA A 65 7.51 -18.82 7.68
N GLY A 66 6.18 -18.84 7.83
CA GLY A 66 5.47 -17.94 8.72
C GLY A 66 5.15 -16.57 8.12
N THR A 67 5.47 -16.28 6.87
CA THR A 67 5.01 -15.07 6.19
C THR A 67 3.52 -15.16 5.83
N PHE A 68 2.75 -14.10 6.12
CA PHE A 68 1.38 -13.93 5.63
C PHE A 68 1.38 -13.57 4.15
N VAL A 69 0.46 -14.18 3.39
CA VAL A 69 0.38 -14.02 1.94
C VAL A 69 -1.04 -13.68 1.49
N VAL A 70 -1.15 -13.05 0.33
CA VAL A 70 -2.43 -12.90 -0.37
C VAL A 70 -2.54 -14.00 -1.42
N CYS A 71 -3.50 -14.91 -1.25
CA CYS A 71 -3.82 -15.89 -2.27
C CYS A 71 -4.59 -15.19 -3.40
N ASN A 72 -3.99 -15.15 -4.58
CA ASN A 72 -4.60 -14.58 -5.78
C ASN A 72 -5.78 -15.44 -6.26
N ASN A 73 -5.74 -16.76 -6.11
CA ASN A 73 -6.77 -17.67 -6.61
C ASN A 73 -7.86 -18.04 -5.57
N LEU A 74 -7.81 -17.48 -4.36
CA LEU A 74 -8.76 -17.75 -3.27
C LEU A 74 -9.21 -16.44 -2.62
N ASN A 75 -10.31 -16.49 -1.87
CA ASN A 75 -10.72 -15.36 -1.03
C ASN A 75 -9.71 -15.16 0.10
N THR A 76 -8.99 -14.05 0.07
CA THR A 76 -8.03 -13.68 1.12
C THR A 76 -8.61 -12.56 1.97
N GLN A 77 -8.89 -12.83 3.23
CA GLN A 77 -9.15 -11.79 4.21
C GLN A 77 -7.82 -11.26 4.75
N MET A 78 -7.66 -9.95 4.74
CA MET A 78 -6.52 -9.22 5.26
C MET A 78 -6.97 -8.28 6.37
N ALA A 79 -6.18 -8.23 7.44
CA ALA A 79 -6.24 -7.21 8.48
C ALA A 79 -4.99 -6.33 8.36
N VAL A 80 -5.18 -5.02 8.49
CA VAL A 80 -4.13 -4.00 8.51
C VAL A 80 -4.25 -3.23 9.81
N ASP A 81 -3.19 -3.22 10.59
CA ASP A 81 -3.11 -2.45 11.81
C ASP A 81 -2.56 -1.06 11.49
N VAL A 82 -3.24 -0.02 11.98
CA VAL A 82 -2.88 1.37 11.73
C VAL A 82 -2.93 2.16 13.03
N THR A 83 -1.99 3.09 13.19
CA THR A 83 -1.98 4.05 14.29
C THR A 83 -2.14 5.47 13.76
N TRP A 84 -2.79 6.32 14.55
CA TRP A 84 -3.11 7.69 14.15
C TRP A 84 -3.22 8.63 15.36
N THR A 85 -3.20 9.92 15.06
CA THR A 85 -3.56 11.00 16.00
C THR A 85 -4.72 11.80 15.45
N GLY A 86 -5.52 12.39 16.34
CA GLY A 86 -6.73 13.11 15.97
C GLY A 86 -7.95 12.22 15.76
N GLY A 87 -9.01 12.79 15.18
CA GLY A 87 -10.28 12.10 14.93
C GLY A 87 -10.33 11.47 13.53
N LEU A 88 -10.38 10.15 13.47
CA LEU A 88 -10.49 9.38 12.23
C LEU A 88 -11.97 9.06 11.93
N SER A 89 -12.50 9.53 10.80
CA SER A 89 -13.87 9.25 10.37
C SER A 89 -13.96 8.13 9.32
N LYS A 90 -13.00 8.07 8.39
CA LYS A 90 -12.94 7.04 7.34
C LYS A 90 -11.50 6.67 7.06
N LEU A 91 -11.28 5.43 6.65
CA LEU A 91 -9.97 4.93 6.22
C LEU A 91 -10.09 4.33 4.83
N TYR A 92 -9.20 4.77 3.95
CA TYR A 92 -9.05 4.28 2.58
C TYR A 92 -7.71 3.58 2.47
N ALA A 93 -7.67 2.52 1.68
CA ALA A 93 -6.43 1.94 1.21
C ALA A 93 -6.22 2.18 -0.26
N GLN A 94 -4.96 2.04 -0.62
CA GLN A 94 -4.56 1.75 -1.97
C GLN A 94 -3.49 0.68 -1.94
N PHE A 95 -3.62 -0.34 -2.77
CA PHE A 95 -2.60 -1.36 -2.94
C PHE A 95 -1.73 -1.02 -4.14
N LYS A 96 -0.41 -1.11 -3.97
CA LYS A 96 0.58 -0.76 -4.99
C LYS A 96 1.37 -2.00 -5.39
N GLY A 97 1.27 -2.42 -6.64
CA GLY A 97 2.10 -3.49 -7.19
C GLY A 97 3.59 -3.09 -7.20
N LEU A 98 4.45 -3.88 -6.55
CA LEU A 98 5.88 -3.58 -6.41
C LEU A 98 6.58 -3.43 -7.78
N ARG A 99 6.27 -4.32 -8.73
CA ARG A 99 6.94 -4.36 -10.04
C ARG A 99 6.27 -3.46 -11.09
N THR A 100 4.95 -3.35 -11.07
CA THR A 100 4.21 -2.60 -12.09
C THR A 100 4.03 -1.13 -11.72
N GLY A 101 4.02 -0.80 -10.43
CA GLY A 101 3.66 0.53 -9.94
C GLY A 101 2.17 0.83 -10.07
N ASP A 102 1.35 -0.16 -10.46
CA ASP A 102 -0.10 0.00 -10.55
C ASP A 102 -0.72 0.16 -9.17
N TYR A 103 -1.78 0.95 -9.12
CA TYR A 103 -2.51 1.27 -7.89
C TYR A 103 -3.95 0.79 -7.97
N GLU A 104 -4.42 0.16 -6.89
CA GLU A 104 -5.82 -0.21 -6.72
C GLU A 104 -6.37 0.41 -5.43
N ASN A 105 -7.33 1.32 -5.57
CA ASN A 105 -7.99 1.97 -4.43
C ASN A 105 -9.07 1.07 -3.85
N VAL A 106 -9.02 0.84 -2.54
CA VAL A 106 -10.08 0.15 -1.80
C VAL A 106 -10.54 1.00 -0.62
N THR A 107 -11.81 0.93 -0.28
CA THR A 107 -12.34 1.61 0.90
C THR A 107 -12.45 0.61 2.04
N PHE A 108 -11.68 0.80 3.11
CA PHE A 108 -11.67 -0.10 4.27
C PHE A 108 -12.83 0.17 5.23
N TYR A 109 -13.29 1.42 5.37
CA TYR A 109 -14.06 1.79 6.55
C TYR A 109 -15.09 2.90 6.32
N PRO A 110 -16.37 2.64 6.61
CA PRO A 110 -17.32 3.64 7.05
C PRO A 110 -17.69 3.37 8.51
N PHE A 111 -17.37 4.26 9.45
CA PHE A 111 -17.99 4.24 10.79
C PHE A 111 -18.91 5.43 10.97
N GLY A 112 -20.05 5.19 11.63
CA GLY A 112 -21.07 6.20 11.89
C GLY A 112 -20.63 7.29 12.88
N SER A 113 -19.51 7.11 13.60
CA SER A 113 -18.94 8.08 14.55
C SER A 113 -17.41 8.17 14.40
N VAL A 114 -16.85 9.35 14.66
CA VAL A 114 -15.42 9.65 14.61
C VAL A 114 -14.66 8.90 15.72
N ASP A 115 -13.53 8.28 15.38
CA ASP A 115 -12.71 7.49 16.29
C ASP A 115 -11.44 8.25 16.75
N TYR A 116 -11.26 8.31 18.07
CA TYR A 116 -10.15 8.99 18.76
C TYR A 116 -9.25 8.02 19.55
N SER A 117 -9.38 6.71 19.34
CA SER A 117 -8.63 5.67 20.05
C SER A 117 -7.13 5.66 19.74
N GLY A 118 -6.74 6.21 18.59
CA GLY A 118 -5.36 6.34 18.12
C GLY A 118 -4.75 5.05 17.54
N SER A 119 -5.50 3.94 17.53
CA SER A 119 -5.08 2.70 16.87
C SER A 119 -6.26 1.79 16.57
N GLY A 120 -6.14 0.97 15.53
CA GLY A 120 -7.21 0.07 15.12
C GLY A 120 -6.81 -0.83 13.99
N THR A 121 -7.65 -1.84 13.74
CA THR A 121 -7.45 -2.83 12.69
C THR A 121 -8.53 -2.69 11.64
N ALA A 122 -8.11 -2.42 10.40
CA ALA A 122 -8.98 -2.39 9.24
C ALA A 122 -8.94 -3.73 8.52
N THR A 123 -10.09 -4.25 8.08
CA THR A 123 -10.15 -5.53 7.37
C THR A 123 -10.70 -5.37 5.96
N TYR A 124 -10.13 -6.13 5.02
CA TYR A 124 -10.58 -6.19 3.63
C TYR A 124 -10.45 -7.61 3.10
N THR A 125 -11.37 -8.00 2.23
CA THR A 125 -11.35 -9.31 1.59
C THR A 125 -11.03 -9.12 0.12
N PHE A 126 -9.89 -9.66 -0.31
CA PHE A 126 -9.59 -9.89 -1.71
C PHE A 126 -10.41 -11.10 -2.18
N GLY A 127 -11.16 -10.95 -3.28
CA GLY A 127 -11.75 -12.07 -3.99
C GLY A 127 -10.72 -12.87 -4.82
N PRO A 128 -11.15 -13.88 -5.57
CA PRO A 128 -10.28 -14.63 -6.47
C PRO A 128 -10.00 -13.83 -7.75
N ASN A 129 -8.74 -13.86 -8.19
CA ASN A 129 -8.13 -13.10 -9.28
C ASN A 129 -8.12 -11.59 -9.07
N THR A 130 -8.24 -11.17 -7.82
CA THR A 130 -8.56 -9.78 -7.54
C THR A 130 -7.42 -9.03 -6.86
N ALA A 131 -6.46 -9.76 -6.30
CA ALA A 131 -5.22 -9.20 -5.79
C ALA A 131 -4.59 -8.28 -6.85
N PRO A 132 -4.21 -7.04 -6.48
CA PRO A 132 -3.93 -5.83 -7.28
C PRO A 132 -4.05 -5.83 -8.82
N GLN A 133 -4.96 -6.62 -9.36
CA GLN A 133 -5.34 -6.65 -10.76
C GLN A 133 -6.86 -6.77 -10.94
N SER A 134 -7.69 -6.98 -9.89
CA SER A 134 -9.17 -6.80 -10.03
C SER A 134 -10.08 -7.09 -8.81
N VAL A 135 -10.30 -6.27 -7.75
CA VAL A 135 -11.49 -6.45 -6.85
C VAL A 135 -12.36 -5.22 -6.59
N GLY A 136 -13.66 -5.51 -6.37
CA GLY A 136 -14.58 -4.74 -5.55
C GLY A 136 -15.10 -5.46 -4.27
N LYS A 137 -15.39 -4.60 -3.27
CA LYS A 137 -16.37 -4.59 -2.14
C LYS A 137 -16.50 -5.69 -1.04
N SER A 138 -16.35 -5.15 0.19
CA SER A 138 -17.12 -5.32 1.45
C SER A 138 -16.70 -6.35 2.52
N VAL A 139 -16.90 -5.92 3.78
CA VAL A 139 -16.24 -6.32 5.04
C VAL A 139 -17.19 -7.09 5.97
N SER A 140 -16.67 -8.10 6.67
CA SER A 140 -17.13 -8.51 8.00
C SER A 140 -15.92 -8.78 8.91
N ALA A 141 -15.94 -8.24 10.13
CA ALA A 141 -14.90 -8.49 11.13
C ALA A 141 -15.19 -9.85 11.81
N GLN A 142 -14.40 -10.86 11.45
CA GLN A 142 -14.30 -12.11 12.18
C GLN A 142 -12.81 -12.35 12.47
N ALA A 143 -12.51 -13.02 13.58
CA ALA A 143 -11.15 -13.45 13.87
C ALA A 143 -10.60 -14.21 12.64
N ILE A 144 -9.46 -13.75 12.11
CA ILE A 144 -8.83 -14.36 10.95
C ILE A 144 -8.37 -15.77 11.35
N VAL A 145 -9.10 -16.79 10.90
CA VAL A 145 -8.63 -18.17 10.98
C VAL A 145 -7.53 -18.33 9.95
N VAL A 146 -6.29 -18.49 10.43
CA VAL A 146 -5.12 -18.62 9.56
C VAL A 146 -5.04 -20.02 8.99
N ASN A 147 -5.15 -20.12 7.66
CA ASN A 147 -4.99 -21.36 6.92
C ASN A 147 -3.51 -21.54 6.52
N PRO A 148 -2.87 -22.65 6.92
CA PRO A 148 -1.52 -22.96 6.47
C PRO A 148 -1.51 -23.27 4.97
N VAL A 149 -0.53 -22.72 4.24
CA VAL A 149 -0.25 -23.05 2.83
C VAL A 149 1.18 -23.58 2.67
N THR A 150 1.35 -24.60 1.85
CA THR A 150 2.62 -25.35 1.69
C THR A 150 3.23 -25.16 0.31
N ASN A 151 2.41 -25.23 -0.74
CA ASN A 151 2.81 -25.05 -2.13
C ASN A 151 2.17 -23.78 -2.65
N VAL A 152 2.99 -22.85 -3.15
CA VAL A 152 2.49 -21.62 -3.76
C VAL A 152 3.35 -21.25 -4.96
N ASN A 153 2.75 -20.56 -5.93
CA ASN A 153 3.49 -19.88 -6.99
C ASN A 153 3.46 -18.38 -6.71
N VAL A 154 4.61 -17.76 -6.44
CA VAL A 154 4.68 -16.31 -6.24
C VAL A 154 4.30 -15.61 -7.55
N LYS A 155 3.42 -14.61 -7.49
CA LYS A 155 2.97 -13.79 -8.63
C LYS A 155 3.61 -12.41 -8.61
N GLY A 156 3.82 -11.89 -7.40
CA GLY A 156 4.46 -10.60 -7.19
C GLY A 156 4.35 -10.18 -5.74
N TYR A 157 4.49 -8.88 -5.51
CA TYR A 157 4.39 -8.29 -4.19
C TYR A 157 3.58 -6.99 -4.28
N THR A 158 2.89 -6.65 -3.20
CA THR A 158 2.11 -5.41 -3.10
C THR A 158 2.41 -4.68 -1.80
N TYR A 159 2.37 -3.35 -1.82
CA TYR A 159 2.35 -2.53 -0.62
C TYR A 159 0.92 -2.09 -0.32
N VAL A 160 0.59 -1.93 0.97
CA VAL A 160 -0.62 -1.24 1.38
C VAL A 160 -0.29 0.20 1.72
N ARG A 161 -1.02 1.13 1.11
CA ARG A 161 -1.01 2.55 1.43
C ARG A 161 -2.33 2.90 2.09
N LEU A 162 -2.31 3.75 3.12
CA LEU A 162 -3.51 4.19 3.81
C LEU A 162 -3.64 5.72 3.80
N GLN A 163 -4.87 6.20 3.71
CA GLN A 163 -5.22 7.59 3.91
C GLN A 163 -6.53 7.69 4.69
N GLY A 164 -6.53 8.48 5.75
CA GLY A 164 -7.70 8.72 6.59
C GLY A 164 -8.43 10.00 6.19
N LEU A 165 -9.70 10.10 6.53
CA LEU A 165 -10.45 11.36 6.54
C LEU A 165 -10.81 11.74 7.98
N ASP A 166 -10.76 13.03 8.28
CA ASP A 166 -11.26 13.58 9.54
C ASP A 166 -12.79 13.77 9.51
N GLU A 167 -13.36 14.27 10.60
CA GLU A 167 -14.80 14.55 10.73
C GLU A 167 -15.36 15.55 9.70
N ASN A 168 -14.49 16.42 9.15
CA ASN A 168 -14.84 17.41 8.14
C ASN A 168 -14.59 16.89 6.70
N GLY A 169 -14.22 15.62 6.56
CA GLY A 169 -13.89 15.00 5.28
C GLY A 169 -12.55 15.47 4.70
N ARG A 170 -11.63 15.97 5.52
CA ARG A 170 -10.27 16.36 5.09
C ARG A 170 -9.31 15.19 5.26
N ALA A 171 -8.37 15.05 4.33
CA ALA A 171 -7.48 13.90 4.25
C ALA A 171 -6.23 14.03 5.11
N SER A 172 -5.82 12.95 5.76
CA SER A 172 -4.53 12.83 6.40
C SER A 172 -3.38 12.76 5.37
N ASN A 173 -2.15 12.74 5.87
CA ASN A 173 -1.01 12.20 5.13
C ASN A 173 -1.25 10.73 4.72
N ILE A 174 -0.45 10.25 3.77
CA ILE A 174 -0.44 8.85 3.34
C ILE A 174 0.68 8.10 4.05
N VAL A 175 0.36 6.93 4.59
CA VAL A 175 1.35 5.98 5.13
C VAL A 175 1.40 4.73 4.25
N GLU A 176 2.56 4.11 4.11
CA GLU A 176 2.77 2.87 3.35
C GLU A 176 3.38 1.80 4.25
N SER A 177 3.02 0.54 4.04
CA SER A 177 3.65 -0.60 4.71
C SER A 177 5.14 -0.69 4.38
N VAL A 178 5.99 -0.85 5.39
CA VAL A 178 7.44 -0.98 5.22
C VAL A 178 7.82 -2.25 4.44
N THR A 179 7.06 -3.33 4.64
CA THR A 179 7.32 -4.62 4.00
C THR A 179 6.28 -4.90 2.93
N ALA A 180 6.72 -5.33 1.75
CA ALA A 180 5.83 -5.78 0.68
C ALA A 180 5.18 -7.13 1.03
N ILE A 181 3.90 -7.25 0.73
CA ILE A 181 3.08 -8.43 0.97
C ILE A 181 3.18 -9.34 -0.26
N PRO A 182 3.60 -10.61 -0.13
CA PRO A 182 3.63 -11.52 -1.26
C PRO A 182 2.21 -11.85 -1.76
N VAL A 183 2.02 -11.75 -3.07
CA VAL A 183 0.83 -12.22 -3.78
C VAL A 183 1.19 -13.54 -4.47
N VAL A 184 0.43 -14.60 -4.20
CA VAL A 184 0.76 -15.97 -4.63
C VAL A 184 -0.47 -16.71 -5.14
N ASP A 185 -0.32 -17.68 -6.04
CA ASP A 185 -1.34 -18.69 -6.27
C ASP A 185 -1.18 -19.81 -5.22
N CYS A 186 -2.20 -20.05 -4.41
CA CYS A 186 -2.23 -21.06 -3.35
C CYS A 186 -2.71 -22.40 -3.90
N LEU A 187 -1.91 -23.47 -3.72
CA LEU A 187 -2.13 -24.80 -4.31
C LEU A 187 -2.61 -25.84 -3.29
#